data_AF-A0AAW0VZ61-F1
#
_entry.id   AF-A0AAW0VZ61-F1
#
_cell.length_a   1.000
_cell.length_b   1.000
_cell.length_c   1.000
_cell.angle_alpha   90.00
_cell.angle_beta   90.00
_cell.angle_gamma   90.00
#
_symmetry.space_group_name_H-M   'P 1'
#
loop_
_entity.id
_entity.type
_entity.pdbx_description
1 polymer ?
#
loop_
_entity_poly.entity_id
_entity_poly.type
_entity_poly.pdbx_seq_one_letter_code
_entity_poly.pdbx_strand_id
1 'polypeptide(L)'
;MVTFVCDSCGACLKKNQMDTRWNRRCFNRTVSRMDCGKTFRGQEYASHLKGITEAEKCGGSRYMAKEMKDKKKQETWIAKVREKVTKTHNMEPHLKELLDHITT
;
A
#
# COMPACT_ATOMS: atom_id res chain seq x y z
N MET A 1 -6.48 1.86 -7.53
CA MET A 1 -5.08 2.24 -7.85
C MET A 1 -4.88 3.67 -7.37
N VAL A 2 -3.79 3.98 -6.65
CA VAL A 2 -3.54 5.33 -6.12
C VAL A 2 -3.07 6.27 -7.23
N THR A 3 -3.66 7.47 -7.28
CA THR A 3 -3.30 8.51 -8.25
C THR A 3 -2.79 9.75 -7.53
N PHE A 4 -1.72 10.32 -8.07
CA PHE A 4 -1.09 11.53 -7.57
C PHE A 4 -1.13 12.63 -8.62
N VAL A 5 -1.03 13.88 -8.20
CA VAL A 5 -0.94 15.05 -9.05
C VAL A 5 0.40 15.73 -8.78
N CYS A 6 1.14 16.07 -9.83
CA CYS A 6 2.35 16.86 -9.67
C CYS A 6 2.01 18.34 -9.48
N ASP A 7 2.45 18.92 -8.38
CA ASP A 7 2.12 20.30 -8.02
C ASP A 7 2.76 21.33 -8.97
N SER A 8 3.83 20.96 -9.69
CA SER A 8 4.50 21.86 -10.63
C SER A 8 3.88 21.92 -12.02
N CYS A 9 3.11 20.90 -12.42
CA CYS A 9 2.60 20.82 -13.79
C CYS A 9 1.16 20.31 -13.91
N GLY A 10 0.50 19.99 -12.79
CA GLY A 10 -0.84 19.43 -12.75
C GLY A 10 -1.01 18.03 -13.37
N ALA A 11 0.08 17.31 -13.69
CA ALA A 11 -0.04 16.02 -14.34
C ALA A 11 -0.49 14.95 -13.36
N CYS A 12 -1.43 14.10 -13.78
CA CYS A 12 -1.90 12.95 -13.02
C CYS A 12 -0.93 11.77 -13.24
N LEU A 13 -0.35 11.25 -12.17
CA LEU A 13 0.71 10.24 -12.19
C LEU A 13 0.28 9.00 -11.40
N LYS A 14 0.48 7.83 -12.01
CA LYS A 14 0.48 6.54 -11.32
C LYS A 14 1.87 6.25 -10.75
N LYS A 15 1.98 5.27 -9.83
CA LYS A 15 3.25 4.88 -9.19
C LYS A 15 4.39 4.67 -10.19
N ASN A 16 4.14 3.96 -11.28
CA ASN A 16 5.14 3.66 -12.31
C ASN A 16 5.60 4.90 -13.12
N GLN A 17 4.85 6.00 -13.09
CA GLN A 17 5.15 7.23 -13.85
C GLN A 17 5.88 8.28 -13.03
N MET A 18 5.96 8.12 -11.70
CA MET A 18 6.60 9.09 -10.82
C MET A 18 8.08 9.28 -11.13
N ASP A 19 8.82 8.18 -11.24
CA ASP A 19 10.27 8.19 -11.46
C ASP A 19 10.62 8.88 -12.79
N THR A 20 9.92 8.48 -13.87
CA THR A 20 10.10 9.10 -15.19
C THR A 20 9.75 10.60 -15.18
N ARG A 21 8.71 11.02 -14.44
CA ARG A 21 8.32 12.44 -14.38
C ARG A 21 9.40 13.30 -13.74
N TRP A 22 10.01 12.82 -12.65
CA TRP A 22 11.06 13.54 -11.94
C TRP A 22 12.33 13.67 -12.77
N ASN A 23 12.71 12.59 -13.45
CA ASN A 23 13.92 12.59 -14.25
C ASN A 23 13.80 13.42 -15.53
N ARG A 24 12.60 13.54 -16.12
CA ARG A 24 12.45 14.14 -17.46
C ARG A 24 11.89 15.55 -17.51
N ARG A 25 11.02 15.96 -16.58
CA ARG A 25 10.23 17.19 -16.81
C ARG A 25 9.87 18.00 -15.56
N CYS A 26 9.92 17.44 -14.36
CA CYS A 26 9.67 18.21 -13.13
C CYS A 26 10.72 17.87 -12.08
N PHE A 27 11.70 18.76 -11.91
CA PHE A 27 12.74 18.60 -10.90
C PHE A 27 12.22 18.77 -9.47
N ASN A 28 11.18 19.58 -9.30
CA ASN A 28 10.49 19.72 -8.03
C ASN A 28 9.70 18.43 -7.74
N ARG A 29 10.20 17.65 -6.77
CA ARG A 29 9.70 16.31 -6.46
C ARG A 29 8.48 16.33 -5.55
N THR A 30 7.53 17.22 -5.83
CA THR A 30 6.37 17.42 -4.96
C THR A 30 5.11 16.95 -5.66
N VAL A 31 4.36 16.06 -4.99
CA VAL A 31 3.16 15.42 -5.52
C VAL A 31 2.07 15.32 -4.46
N SER A 32 0.83 15.59 -4.84
CA SER A 32 -0.33 15.52 -3.96
C SER A 32 -1.20 14.32 -4.31
N ARG A 33 -1.60 13.51 -3.33
CA ARG A 33 -2.50 12.37 -3.57
C ARG A 33 -3.94 12.86 -3.73
N MET A 34 -4.60 12.50 -4.83
CA MET A 34 -5.97 12.94 -5.10
C MET A 34 -6.97 12.49 -4.03
N ASP A 35 -6.81 11.28 -3.50
CA ASP A 35 -7.82 10.70 -2.61
C ASP A 35 -7.87 11.38 -1.24
N CYS A 36 -6.73 11.82 -0.71
CA CYS A 36 -6.62 12.37 0.64
C CYS A 36 -6.09 13.82 0.70
N GLY A 37 -5.71 14.39 -0.44
CA GLY A 37 -5.18 15.75 -0.51
C GLY A 37 -3.82 15.96 0.15
N LYS A 38 -3.15 14.91 0.65
CA LYS A 38 -1.83 15.04 1.26
C LYS A 38 -0.76 15.25 0.20
N THR A 39 0.12 16.21 0.44
CA THR A 39 1.31 16.49 -0.36
C THR A 39 2.51 15.70 0.17
N PHE A 40 3.30 15.16 -0.74
CA PHE A 40 4.48 14.35 -0.48
C PHE A 40 5.67 14.93 -1.23
N ARG A 41 6.85 14.93 -0.61
CA ARG A 41 8.08 15.41 -1.24
C ARG A 41 9.06 14.25 -1.47
N GLY A 42 9.75 14.27 -2.60
CA GLY A 42 10.67 13.21 -2.99
C GLY A 42 9.99 11.84 -3.01
N GLN A 43 10.59 10.86 -2.35
CA GLN A 43 10.09 9.47 -2.31
C GLN A 43 9.08 9.20 -1.19
N GLU A 44 8.67 10.19 -0.40
CA GLU A 44 7.71 10.00 0.71
C GLU A 44 6.38 9.36 0.27
N TYR A 45 5.95 9.63 -0.96
CA TYR A 45 4.73 9.06 -1.55
C TYR A 45 4.73 7.51 -1.58
N ALA A 46 5.91 6.87 -1.60
CA ALA A 46 6.05 5.42 -1.68
C ALA A 46 5.52 4.72 -0.41
N SER A 47 5.54 5.41 0.73
CA SER A 47 4.91 4.95 1.97
C SER A 47 3.37 5.03 1.94
N HIS A 48 2.81 5.79 0.97
CA HIS A 48 1.39 6.13 0.91
C HIS A 48 0.69 5.55 -0.33
N LEU A 49 1.03 4.31 -0.66
CA LEU A 49 0.47 3.56 -1.80
C LEU A 49 -0.77 2.74 -1.45
N LYS A 50 -1.13 2.67 -0.16
CA LYS A 50 -2.33 1.94 0.29
C LYS A 50 -3.58 2.74 -0.09
N GLY A 51 -4.56 2.07 -0.69
CA GLY A 51 -5.89 2.64 -0.93
C GLY A 51 -6.51 3.14 0.38
N ILE A 52 -7.20 4.28 0.32
CA ILE A 52 -8.08 4.70 1.41
C ILE A 52 -9.50 4.25 1.06
N THR A 53 -10.32 4.00 2.07
CA THR A 53 -11.74 3.71 1.88
C THR A 53 -12.51 4.96 1.47
N GLU A 54 -13.64 4.76 0.82
CA GLU A 54 -14.57 5.85 0.52
C GLU A 54 -15.08 6.54 1.79
N ALA A 55 -15.28 5.78 2.87
CA ALA A 55 -15.66 6.31 4.17
C ALA A 55 -14.54 7.20 4.78
N GLU A 56 -13.27 6.85 4.61
CA GLU A 56 -12.13 7.70 5.00
C GLU A 56 -12.05 8.97 4.15
N LYS A 57 -12.40 8.90 2.86
CA LYS A 57 -12.38 10.03 1.94
C LYS A 57 -13.49 11.04 2.23
N CYS A 58 -14.72 10.55 2.45
CA CYS A 58 -15.92 11.38 2.62
C CYS A 58 -16.25 11.67 4.10
N GLY A 59 -15.69 10.92 5.05
CA GLY A 59 -16.06 10.98 6.46
C GLY A 59 -15.57 12.21 7.24
N GLY A 60 -14.76 13.07 6.61
CA GLY A 60 -14.28 14.33 7.20
C GLY A 60 -13.49 14.15 8.50
N SER A 61 -13.38 15.25 9.27
CA SER A 61 -12.58 15.30 10.52
C SER A 61 -13.11 14.45 11.67
N ARG A 62 -14.33 13.89 11.56
CA ARG A 62 -14.96 13.02 12.57
C ARG A 62 -14.95 11.54 12.18
N TYR A 63 -14.27 11.17 11.10
CA TYR A 63 -14.16 9.77 10.72
C TYR A 63 -13.34 8.97 11.75
N MET A 64 -13.99 8.03 12.43
CA MET A 64 -13.31 7.02 13.23
C MET A 64 -12.98 5.82 12.34
N ALA A 65 -11.69 5.55 12.17
CA ALA A 65 -11.24 4.37 11.46
C ALA A 65 -11.80 3.11 12.11
N LYS A 66 -12.75 2.46 11.44
CA LYS A 66 -13.28 1.17 11.87
C LYS A 66 -12.24 0.11 11.52
N GLU A 67 -11.91 -0.77 12.46
CA GLU A 67 -11.03 -1.91 12.17
C GLU A 67 -11.55 -2.66 10.94
N MET A 68 -10.69 -2.78 9.93
CA MET A 68 -10.96 -3.54 8.72
C MET A 68 -11.07 -5.02 9.09
N LYS A 69 -12.30 -5.49 9.32
CA LYS A 69 -12.59 -6.87 9.73
C LYS A 69 -11.90 -7.89 8.82
N ASP A 70 -11.81 -7.62 7.53
CA ASP A 70 -11.21 -8.53 6.56
C ASP A 70 -9.68 -8.58 6.64
N LYS A 71 -9.03 -7.45 6.93
CA LYS A 71 -7.59 -7.40 7.19
C LYS A 71 -7.21 -8.23 8.43
N LYS A 72 -8.02 -8.12 9.48
CA LYS A 72 -7.85 -8.92 10.71
C LYS A 72 -8.04 -10.42 10.45
N LYS A 73 -9.02 -10.80 9.64
CA LYS A 73 -9.21 -12.19 9.21
C LYS A 73 -8.00 -12.70 8.42
N GLN A 74 -7.45 -11.88 7.53
CA GLN A 74 -6.27 -12.25 6.74
C GLN A 74 -5.02 -12.41 7.62
N GLU A 75 -4.76 -11.48 8.53
CA GLU A 75 -3.65 -11.58 9.50
C GLU A 75 -3.80 -12.83 10.39
N THR A 76 -5.02 -13.11 10.85
CA THR A 76 -5.31 -14.31 11.64
C THR A 76 -5.11 -15.60 10.84
N TRP A 77 -5.51 -15.61 9.57
CA TRP A 77 -5.30 -16.75 8.68
C TRP A 77 -3.81 -16.99 8.42
N ILE A 78 -3.04 -15.94 8.13
CA ILE A 78 -1.58 -16.01 7.95
C ILE A 78 -0.91 -16.59 9.20
N ALA A 79 -1.29 -16.12 10.39
CA ALA A 79 -0.75 -16.62 11.66
C ALA A 79 -1.02 -18.12 11.85
N LYS A 80 -2.24 -18.58 11.55
CA LYS A 80 -2.61 -20.01 11.63
C LYS A 80 -1.83 -20.88 10.65
N VAL A 81 -1.60 -20.38 9.44
CA VAL A 81 -0.81 -21.12 8.43
C VAL A 81 0.64 -21.26 8.90
N ARG A 82 1.28 -20.16 9.34
CA ARG A 82 2.66 -20.17 9.86
C ARG A 82 2.81 -21.09 11.09
N GLU A 83 1.83 -21.07 11.99
CA GLU A 83 1.81 -21.98 13.15
C GLU A 83 1.76 -23.45 12.72
N LYS A 84 0.93 -23.80 11.73
CA LYS A 84 0.87 -25.18 11.22
C LYS A 84 2.16 -25.60 10.52
N VAL A 85 2.74 -24.72 9.70
CA VAL A 85 4.01 -24.97 8.99
C VAL A 85 5.15 -25.24 9.98
N THR A 86 5.20 -24.52 11.10
CA THR A 86 6.25 -24.74 12.12
C THR A 86 6.04 -26.01 12.96
N LYS A 87 4.79 -26.43 13.18
CA LYS A 87 4.45 -27.61 14.00
C LYS A 87 4.50 -28.94 13.23
N THR A 88 4.27 -28.92 11.92
CA THR A 88 4.30 -30.14 11.11
C THR A 88 5.75 -30.60 10.90
N HIS A 89 6.09 -31.73 11.52
CA HIS A 89 7.33 -32.45 11.21
C HIS A 89 7.13 -33.25 9.91
N ASN A 90 8.16 -33.32 9.06
CA ASN A 90 8.16 -34.07 7.80
C ASN A 90 7.34 -33.47 6.64
N MET A 91 7.40 -32.14 6.46
CA MET A 91 6.84 -31.45 5.29
C MET A 91 7.88 -31.41 4.14
N GLU A 92 7.41 -31.57 2.90
CA GLU A 92 8.25 -31.42 1.71
C GLU A 92 8.91 -30.02 1.68
N PRO A 93 10.23 -29.93 1.43
CA PRO A 93 10.96 -28.66 1.46
C PRO A 93 10.36 -27.60 0.53
N HIS A 94 9.96 -28.00 -0.67
CA HIS A 94 9.38 -27.12 -1.68
C HIS A 94 8.01 -26.59 -1.26
N LEU A 95 7.16 -27.43 -0.64
CA LEU A 95 5.88 -26.99 -0.10
C LEU A 95 6.06 -25.97 1.03
N LYS A 96 7.04 -26.19 1.91
CA LYS A 96 7.37 -25.27 3.01
C LYS A 96 7.81 -23.90 2.49
N GLU A 97 8.71 -23.89 1.50
CA GLU A 97 9.19 -22.66 0.86
C GLU A 97 8.05 -21.87 0.20
N LEU A 98 7.14 -22.57 -0.48
CA LEU A 98 5.98 -21.96 -1.13
C LEU A 98 4.99 -21.36 -0.12
N LEU A 99 4.75 -22.05 1.00
CA LEU A 99 3.90 -21.56 2.10
C LEU A 99 4.50 -20.33 2.78
N ASP A 100 5.82 -20.29 2.98
CA ASP A 100 6.51 -19.12 3.52
C ASP A 100 6.43 -17.93 2.55
N HIS A 101 6.59 -18.16 1.24
CA HIS A 101 6.50 -17.10 0.23
C HIS A 101 5.08 -16.50 0.13
N ILE A 102 4.02 -17.31 0.26
CA ILE A 102 2.62 -16.83 0.20
C ILE A 102 2.23 -16.10 1.49
N THR A 103 2.86 -16.46 2.62
CA THR A 103 2.53 -15.86 3.92
C THR A 103 3.40 -14.65 4.27
N THR A 104 4.38 -14.26 3.44
CA THR A 104 5.24 -13.07 3.62
C THR A 104 4.54 -11.79 3.19
#